data_AF-A0A371HKH3-F1
#
_entry.id   AF-A0A371HKH3-F1
#
_cell.length_a   1.000
_cell.length_b   1.000
_cell.length_c   1.000
_cell.angle_alpha   90.00
_cell.angle_beta   90.00
_cell.angle_gamma   90.00
#
_symmetry.space_group_name_H-M   'P 1'
#
loop_
_entity.id
_entity.type
_entity.pdbx_description
1 polymer ?
#
loop_
_entity_poly.entity_id
_entity_poly.type
_entity_poly.pdbx_seq_one_letter_code
_entity_poly.pdbx_strand_id
1 'polypeptide(L)'
;MALVKLRQGESESLYSFVAWFSDISVKIHNLNPEVVLHSIIMALKSRSFSDSLCKILPKDIDNLRTKASDYIQMEEMTMFRDTIRDG
;
A
#
# COMPACT_ATOMS: atom_id res chain seq x y z
N MET A 1 -10.57 13.59 15.64
CA MET A 1 -10.47 13.29 14.20
C MET A 1 -9.43 12.19 14.01
N ALA A 2 -9.85 10.95 13.76
CA ALA A 2 -8.99 9.76 13.92
C ALA A 2 -8.47 9.15 12.59
N LEU A 3 -9.08 9.41 11.44
CA LEU A 3 -8.71 8.74 10.17
C LEU A 3 -7.66 9.51 9.34
N VAL A 4 -7.47 10.82 9.56
CA VAL A 4 -6.49 11.63 8.80
C VAL A 4 -5.03 11.27 9.07
N LYS A 5 -4.74 10.60 10.19
CA LYS A 5 -3.39 10.10 10.52
C LYS A 5 -3.06 8.75 9.89
N LEU A 6 -4.01 8.08 9.26
CA LEU A 6 -3.78 6.78 8.63
C LEU A 6 -3.17 6.90 7.24
N ARG A 7 -2.86 8.11 6.73
CA ARG A 7 -2.29 8.27 5.39
C ARG A 7 -0.81 7.94 5.40
N GLN A 8 -0.35 7.31 4.32
CA GLN A 8 1.05 7.01 4.10
C GLN A 8 1.89 8.31 4.15
N GLY A 9 2.93 8.31 4.99
CA GLY A 9 3.84 9.43 5.13
C GLY A 9 4.66 9.71 3.86
N GLU A 10 5.17 10.93 3.71
CA GLU A 10 5.92 11.31 2.49
C GLU A 10 7.22 10.52 2.28
N SER A 11 7.86 10.13 3.38
CA SER A 11 9.09 9.32 3.43
C SER A 11 8.82 7.89 3.88
N GLU A 12 7.55 7.50 4.06
CA GLU A 12 7.18 6.18 4.55
C GLU A 12 7.11 5.19 3.38
N SER A 13 7.89 4.12 3.47
CA SER A 13 7.85 3.07 2.46
C SER A 13 6.47 2.40 2.42
N LEU A 14 6.08 1.94 1.25
CA LEU A 14 4.83 1.23 1.07
C LEU A 14 4.75 -0.03 1.95
N TYR A 15 5.88 -0.72 2.13
CA TYR A 15 5.99 -1.90 2.99
C TYR A 15 5.73 -1.56 4.46
N SER A 16 6.41 -0.53 4.98
CA SER A 16 6.25 -0.07 6.37
C SER A 16 4.82 0.34 6.64
N PHE A 17 4.22 1.08 5.70
CA PHE A 17 2.84 1.53 5.80
C PHE A 17 1.84 0.36 5.81
N VAL A 18 1.94 -0.59 4.86
CA VAL A 18 1.04 -1.75 4.79
C VAL A 18 1.17 -2.64 6.02
N ALA A 19 2.39 -2.85 6.53
CA ALA A 19 2.63 -3.63 7.74
C ALA A 19 2.00 -2.96 8.98
N TRP A 20 2.19 -1.64 9.14
CA TRP A 20 1.59 -0.87 10.22
C TRP A 20 0.05 -0.85 10.13
N PHE A 21 -0.49 -0.63 8.94
CA PHE A 21 -1.94 -0.60 8.71
C PHE A 21 -2.58 -1.95 9.02
N SER A 22 -1.90 -3.05 8.67
CA SER A 22 -2.34 -4.42 9.00
C SER A 22 -2.36 -4.66 10.50
N ASP A 23 -1.32 -4.23 11.24
CA ASP A 23 -1.25 -4.36 12.70
C ASP A 23 -2.37 -3.57 13.40
N ILE A 24 -2.65 -2.35 12.94
CA ILE A 24 -3.78 -1.56 13.44
C ILE A 24 -5.12 -2.23 13.09
N SER A 25 -5.26 -2.75 11.87
CA SER A 25 -6.52 -3.37 11.43
C SER A 25 -6.87 -4.60 12.26
N VAL A 26 -5.88 -5.41 12.66
CA VAL A 26 -6.09 -6.57 13.55
C VAL A 26 -6.49 -6.14 14.97
N LYS A 27 -6.00 -4.99 15.44
CA LYS A 27 -6.36 -4.44 16.76
C LYS A 27 -7.79 -3.91 16.83
N ILE A 28 -8.44 -3.63 15.69
CA ILE A 28 -9.81 -3.16 15.66
C ILE A 28 -10.75 -4.36 15.39
N HIS A 29 -11.41 -4.82 16.45
CA HIS A 29 -12.31 -5.98 16.39
C HIS A 29 -13.53 -5.71 15.48
N ASN A 30 -13.93 -6.70 14.67
CA ASN A 30 -15.08 -6.64 13.73
C ASN A 30 -14.99 -5.61 12.59
N LEU A 31 -13.81 -5.18 12.15
CA LEU A 31 -13.73 -4.40 10.91
C LEU A 31 -14.07 -5.27 9.69
N ASN A 32 -14.98 -4.79 8.84
CA ASN A 32 -15.27 -5.43 7.57
C ASN A 32 -14.01 -5.38 6.68
N PRO A 33 -13.51 -6.51 6.15
CA PRO A 33 -12.34 -6.56 5.28
C PRO A 33 -12.43 -5.58 4.09
N GLU A 34 -13.62 -5.40 3.53
CA GLU A 34 -13.87 -4.47 2.43
C GLU A 34 -13.63 -3.01 2.86
N VAL A 35 -14.02 -2.65 4.09
CA VAL A 35 -13.78 -1.34 4.68
C VAL A 35 -12.28 -1.13 4.95
N VAL A 36 -11.57 -2.17 5.38
CA VAL A 36 -10.10 -2.14 5.57
C VAL A 36 -9.41 -1.86 4.23
N LEU A 37 -9.79 -2.59 3.19
CA LEU A 37 -9.24 -2.46 1.83
C LEU A 37 -9.53 -1.09 1.23
N HIS A 38 -10.76 -0.59 1.36
CA HIS A 38 -11.11 0.73 0.86
C HIS A 38 -10.31 1.82 1.59
N SER A 39 -10.17 1.68 2.91
CA SER A 39 -9.45 2.64 3.74
C SER A 39 -7.97 2.69 3.39
N ILE A 40 -7.32 1.54 3.16
CA ILE A 40 -5.90 1.56 2.80
C ILE A 40 -5.69 2.18 1.42
N ILE A 41 -6.56 1.91 0.44
CA ILE A 41 -6.48 2.50 -0.91
C ILE A 41 -6.58 4.03 -0.85
N MET A 42 -7.48 4.58 -0.03
CA MET A 42 -7.61 6.02 0.16
C MET A 42 -6.45 6.66 0.95
N ALA A 43 -5.81 5.86 1.80
CA ALA A 43 -4.73 6.31 2.66
C ALA A 43 -3.36 6.31 1.97
N LEU A 44 -3.20 5.56 0.89
CA LEU A 44 -1.98 5.52 0.09
C LEU A 44 -1.67 6.88 -0.56
N LYS A 45 -0.40 7.26 -0.55
CA LYS A 45 0.09 8.48 -1.24
C LYS A 45 0.35 8.20 -2.72
N SER A 46 0.83 7.00 -3.05
CA SER A 46 1.17 6.62 -4.42
C SER A 46 -0.08 6.37 -5.26
N ARG A 47 -0.35 7.28 -6.20
CA ARG A 47 -1.49 7.19 -7.12
C ARG A 47 -1.38 5.97 -8.04
N SER A 48 -0.17 5.63 -8.47
CA SER A 48 0.11 4.48 -9.32
C SER A 48 -0.14 3.15 -8.61
N PHE A 49 0.24 3.03 -7.34
CA PHE A 49 -0.07 1.85 -6.56
C PHE A 49 -1.56 1.77 -6.24
N SER A 50 -2.19 2.87 -5.78
CA SER A 50 -3.64 2.89 -5.53
C SER A 50 -4.46 2.57 -6.78
N ASP A 51 -4.05 3.05 -7.96
CA ASP A 51 -4.72 2.74 -9.23
C ASP A 51 -4.56 1.27 -9.61
N SER A 52 -3.41 0.65 -9.32
CA SER A 52 -3.20 -0.79 -9.53
C SER A 52 -4.09 -1.64 -8.62
N LEU A 53 -4.33 -1.19 -7.39
CA LEU A 53 -5.23 -1.82 -6.44
C LEU A 53 -6.70 -1.62 -6.82
N CYS A 54 -7.08 -0.46 -7.35
CA CYS A 54 -8.44 -0.24 -7.87
C CYS A 54 -8.77 -1.14 -9.07
N LYS A 55 -7.79 -1.44 -9.93
CA LYS A 55 -7.99 -2.35 -11.08
C LYS A 55 -8.19 -3.80 -10.67
N ILE A 56 -7.43 -4.25 -9.67
CA ILE A 56 -7.52 -5.61 -9.13
C ILE A 56 -7.52 -5.50 -7.61
N LEU A 57 -8.72 -5.38 -7.07
CA LEU A 57 -8.94 -5.24 -5.63
C LEU A 57 -8.38 -6.47 -4.91
N PRO A 58 -7.57 -6.30 -3.85
CA PRO A 58 -7.15 -7.42 -3.05
C PRO A 58 -8.37 -8.08 -2.38
N LYS A 59 -8.34 -9.40 -2.26
CA LYS A 59 -9.41 -10.14 -1.56
C LYS A 59 -9.24 -10.14 -0.04
N ASP A 60 -8.00 -10.01 0.41
CA ASP A 60 -7.60 -10.05 1.82
C ASP A 60 -6.28 -9.27 2.02
N ILE A 61 -5.85 -9.18 3.28
CA ILE A 61 -4.65 -8.46 3.71
C ILE A 61 -3.37 -9.14 3.22
N ASP A 62 -3.34 -10.47 3.10
CA ASP A 62 -2.16 -11.19 2.63
C ASP A 62 -1.93 -10.92 1.14
N ASN A 63 -2.98 -10.95 0.34
CA ASN A 63 -2.92 -10.61 -1.08
C ASN A 63 -2.52 -9.14 -1.30
N LEU A 64 -2.92 -8.23 -0.41
CA LEU A 64 -2.45 -6.85 -0.40
C LEU A 64 -0.95 -6.78 -0.10
N ARG A 65 -0.44 -7.57 0.84
CA ARG A 65 0.99 -7.63 1.20
C ARG A 65 1.86 -8.17 0.05
N THR A 66 1.37 -9.19 -0.65
CA THR A 66 2.02 -9.73 -1.85
C THR A 66 2.08 -8.68 -2.95
N LYS A 67 0.94 -8.04 -3.26
CA LYS A 67 0.89 -6.95 -4.26
C LYS A 67 1.80 -5.77 -3.91
N ALA A 68 1.89 -5.41 -2.63
CA ALA A 68 2.81 -4.36 -2.20
C ALA A 68 4.27 -4.76 -2.44
N SER A 69 4.63 -6.01 -2.13
CA SER A 69 5.98 -6.54 -2.40
C SER A 69 6.30 -6.57 -3.90
N ASP A 70 5.37 -7.05 -4.72
CA ASP A 70 5.52 -7.09 -6.18
C ASP A 70 5.68 -5.69 -6.78
N TYR A 71 4.91 -4.71 -6.27
CA TYR A 71 5.00 -3.33 -6.72
C TYR A 71 6.33 -2.68 -6.31
N ILE A 72 6.81 -2.93 -5.08
CA ILE A 72 8.11 -2.43 -4.64
C ILE A 72 9.23 -3.01 -5.51
N GLN A 73 9.21 -4.32 -5.78
CA GLN A 73 10.19 -4.96 -6.67
C GLN A 73 10.13 -4.36 -8.09
N MET A 74 8.93 -4.13 -8.61
CA MET A 74 8.75 -3.49 -9.91
C MET A 74 9.30 -2.05 -9.89
N GLU A 75 8.95 -1.25 -8.88
CA GLU A 75 9.38 0.15 -8.74
C GLU A 75 10.91 0.24 -8.63
N GLU A 76 11.54 -0.59 -7.79
CA GLU A 76 12.99 -0.70 -7.67
C GLU A 76 13.65 -1.14 -8.99
N MET A 77 13.09 -2.12 -9.71
CA MET A 77 13.62 -2.54 -11.02
C MET A 77 13.48 -1.47 -12.10
N THR A 78 12.39 -0.70 -12.13
CA THR A 78 12.24 0.43 -13.06
C THR A 78 13.19 1.58 -12.71
N MET A 79 13.32 1.92 -11.43
CA MET A 79 14.22 2.98 -10.97
C MET A 79 15.68 2.66 -11.30
N PHE A 80 16.07 1.38 -11.20
CA PHE A 80 17.40 0.89 -11.58
C PHE A 80 17.68 0.97 -13.09
N ARG A 81 16.66 0.75 -13.93
CA ARG A 81 16.78 0.87 -15.39
C ARG A 81 16.93 2.31 -15.86
N ASP A 82 16.26 3.25 -15.19
CA ASP A 82 16.39 4.67 -15.51
C ASP A 82 17.76 5.22 -15.07
N THR A 83 18.33 4.75 -13.97
CA THR A 83 19.69 5.15 -13.55
C THR A 83 20.80 4.68 -14.50
N ILE A 84 20.61 3.57 -15.21
CA ILE A 84 21.60 3.07 -16.20
C ILE A 84 21.51 3.82 -17.53
N ARG A 85 20.41 4.51 -17.82
CA ARG A 85 20.23 5.24 -19.09
C ARG A 85 20.70 6.70 -19.04
N ASP A 86 20.93 7.23 -17.84
CA ASP A 86 21.42 8.60 -17.57
C ASP A 86 22.89 8.63 -17.06
N GLY A 87 23.64 7.52 -17.19
CA GLY A 87 25.05 7.40 -16.81
C GLY A 87 26.02 7.47 -17.99
#